data_AF-A0A356FZC7-F1
#
_entry.id   AF-A0A356FZC7-F1
#
_cell.length_a   1.000
_cell.length_b   1.000
_cell.length_c   1.000
_cell.angle_alpha   90.00
_cell.angle_beta   90.00
_cell.angle_gamma   90.00
#
_symmetry.space_group_name_H-M   'P 1'
#
loop_
_entity.id
_entity.type
_entity.pdbx_description
1 polymer ?
#
loop_
_entity_poly.entity_id
_entity_poly.type
_entity_poly.pdbx_seq_one_letter_code
_entity_poly.pdbx_strand_id
1 'polypeptide(L)'
;MLSGQQEFAMISVELPYRPPYQWESVLRFLASRALPNIENVENGVYSRCVFLNGAHGKIRVENTPKHNALTVAAASSLAPVFPDILKRLRLMFDVDCNPDAVFEKLKFLNEFRPDLCVAGTRSVGCFDAFETAVRTVLG
;
A
#
# COMPACT_ATOMS: atom_id res chain seq x y z
N MET A 1 -16.83 -9.59 -26.40
CA MET A 1 -15.42 -10.03 -26.43
C MET A 1 -14.98 -10.29 -25.01
N LEU A 2 -14.44 -11.48 -24.78
CA LEU A 2 -14.28 -12.12 -23.48
C LEU A 2 -13.16 -11.47 -22.66
N SER A 3 -13.49 -10.96 -21.46
CA SER A 3 -12.53 -10.91 -20.36
C SER A 3 -13.26 -11.37 -19.12
N GLY A 4 -13.31 -12.69 -18.94
CA GLY A 4 -13.77 -13.30 -17.71
C GLY A 4 -12.93 -12.75 -16.57
N GLN A 5 -13.56 -12.04 -15.65
CA GLN A 5 -13.05 -11.93 -14.29
C GLN A 5 -13.04 -13.34 -13.76
N GLN A 6 -11.92 -14.01 -13.90
CA GLN A 6 -11.69 -15.30 -13.30
C GLN A 6 -11.75 -15.03 -11.79
N GLU A 7 -12.85 -15.45 -11.17
CA GLU A 7 -13.09 -15.37 -9.74
C GLU A 7 -12.14 -16.38 -9.10
N PHE A 8 -10.87 -16.00 -9.00
CA PHE A 8 -9.90 -16.76 -8.23
C PHE A 8 -10.44 -16.83 -6.81
N ALA A 9 -10.37 -17.99 -6.18
CA ALA A 9 -10.52 -18.06 -4.74
C ALA A 9 -9.54 -17.03 -4.14
N MET A 10 -10.07 -16.08 -3.37
CA MET A 10 -9.29 -15.02 -2.75
C MET A 10 -9.23 -15.28 -1.25
N ILE A 11 -8.05 -15.10 -0.68
CA ILE A 11 -7.88 -14.97 0.77
C ILE A 11 -7.88 -13.48 1.11
N SER A 12 -8.47 -13.11 2.25
CA SER A 12 -8.58 -11.71 2.68
C SER A 12 -8.19 -11.54 4.13
N VAL A 13 -7.41 -10.49 4.43
CA VAL A 13 -6.99 -10.10 5.79
C VAL A 13 -7.01 -8.57 5.90
N GLU A 14 -7.41 -8.07 7.06
CA GLU A 14 -7.33 -6.65 7.39
C GLU A 14 -6.00 -6.30 8.05
N LEU A 15 -5.40 -5.19 7.62
CA LEU A 15 -4.24 -4.55 8.22
C LEU A 15 -4.71 -3.30 8.98
N PRO A 16 -4.91 -3.37 10.30
CA PRO A 16 -5.35 -2.22 11.08
C PRO A 16 -4.29 -1.12 11.11
N TYR A 17 -4.74 0.13 11.10
CA TYR A 17 -3.92 1.33 11.23
C TYR A 17 -4.47 2.24 12.33
N ARG A 18 -3.66 3.20 12.78
CA ARG A 18 -4.13 4.29 13.66
C ARG A 18 -4.66 5.47 12.82
N PRO A 19 -5.91 5.93 12.99
CA PRO A 19 -6.37 7.14 12.33
C PRO A 19 -5.68 8.40 12.92
N PRO A 20 -5.65 9.53 12.21
CA PRO A 20 -6.05 9.70 10.81
C PRO A 20 -5.09 8.99 9.84
N TYR A 21 -5.57 8.60 8.65
CA TYR A 21 -4.78 7.93 7.62
C TYR A 21 -5.12 8.53 6.25
N GLN A 22 -4.15 9.19 5.60
CA GLN A 22 -4.34 9.93 4.34
C GLN A 22 -4.27 8.99 3.12
N TRP A 23 -5.26 8.10 2.98
CA TRP A 23 -5.27 7.03 1.96
C TRP A 23 -5.17 7.58 0.53
N GLU A 24 -5.89 8.64 0.21
CA GLU A 24 -5.88 9.26 -1.12
C GLU A 24 -4.49 9.84 -1.46
N SER A 25 -3.78 10.38 -0.46
CA SER A 25 -2.39 10.85 -0.64
C SER A 25 -1.43 9.68 -0.89
N VAL A 26 -1.61 8.56 -0.16
CA VAL A 26 -0.84 7.33 -0.39
C VAL A 26 -1.07 6.79 -1.80
N LEU A 27 -2.33 6.73 -2.25
CA LEU A 27 -2.67 6.29 -3.60
C LEU A 27 -2.09 7.20 -4.68
N ARG A 28 -2.16 8.53 -4.51
CA ARG A 28 -1.53 9.48 -5.45
C ARG A 28 -0.03 9.26 -5.55
N PHE A 29 0.65 9.04 -4.42
CA PHE A 29 2.07 8.74 -4.40
C PHE A 29 2.38 7.45 -5.17
N LEU A 30 1.63 6.38 -4.91
CA LEU A 30 1.81 5.09 -5.59
C LEU A 30 1.50 5.17 -7.09
N ALA A 31 0.41 5.85 -7.47
CA ALA A 31 0.02 6.02 -8.87
C ALA A 31 1.11 6.74 -9.68
N SER A 32 1.75 7.76 -9.11
CA SER A 32 2.83 8.51 -9.77
C SER A 32 4.09 7.69 -10.08
N ARG A 33 4.20 6.49 -9.48
CA ARG A 33 5.36 5.60 -9.58
C ARG A 33 4.99 4.18 -10.03
N ALA A 34 3.73 3.96 -10.42
CA ALA A 34 3.23 2.63 -10.72
C ALA A 34 3.97 2.02 -11.92
N LEU A 35 4.48 0.80 -11.76
CA LEU A 35 5.07 0.08 -12.89
C LEU A 35 3.97 -0.37 -13.87
N PRO A 36 4.10 -0.04 -15.17
CA PRO A 36 3.18 -0.53 -16.19
C PRO A 36 3.02 -2.05 -16.12
N ASN A 37 1.77 -2.51 -16.12
CA ASN A 37 1.38 -3.93 -16.07
C ASN A 37 1.72 -4.68 -14.76
N ILE A 38 2.41 -4.04 -13.80
CA ILE A 38 2.75 -4.66 -12.50
C ILE A 38 1.91 -4.05 -11.38
N GLU A 39 1.76 -2.73 -11.35
CA GLU A 39 1.02 -1.99 -10.34
C GLU A 39 -0.10 -1.18 -11.01
N ASN A 40 -1.24 -1.08 -10.33
CA ASN A 40 -2.36 -0.26 -10.79
C ASN A 40 -3.02 0.41 -9.58
N VAL A 41 -3.33 1.70 -9.74
CA VAL A 41 -4.16 2.47 -8.79
C VAL A 41 -5.39 2.94 -9.53
N GLU A 42 -6.54 2.42 -9.15
CA GLU A 42 -7.81 2.71 -9.83
C GLU A 42 -8.96 2.62 -8.83
N ASN A 43 -9.95 3.50 -8.93
CA ASN A 43 -11.17 3.47 -8.11
C ASN A 43 -10.92 3.36 -6.60
N GLY A 44 -9.92 4.09 -6.09
CA GLY A 44 -9.57 4.11 -4.66
C GLY A 44 -8.85 2.86 -4.15
N VAL A 45 -8.28 2.07 -5.07
CA VAL A 45 -7.71 0.75 -4.79
C VAL A 45 -6.32 0.66 -5.39
N TYR A 46 -5.39 0.12 -4.62
CA TYR A 46 -4.08 -0.29 -5.11
C TYR A 46 -4.09 -1.79 -5.42
N SER A 47 -3.47 -2.20 -6.53
CA SER A 47 -3.27 -3.61 -6.84
C SER A 47 -1.91 -3.85 -7.46
N ARG A 48 -1.32 -5.03 -7.22
CA ARG A 48 -0.07 -5.42 -7.87
C ARG A 48 0.03 -6.90 -8.15
N CYS A 49 0.84 -7.24 -9.14
CA CYS A 49 1.37 -8.58 -9.33
C CYS A 49 2.48 -8.86 -8.30
N VAL A 50 2.51 -10.08 -7.79
CA VAL A 50 3.50 -10.56 -6.83
C VAL A 50 4.10 -11.85 -7.39
N PHE A 51 5.43 -11.95 -7.31
CA PHE A 51 6.18 -13.19 -7.46
C PHE A 51 7.12 -13.30 -6.25
N LEU A 52 6.91 -14.31 -5.41
CA LEU A 52 7.69 -14.48 -4.18
C LEU A 52 7.83 -15.97 -3.87
N ASN A 53 9.06 -16.44 -3.67
CA ASN A 53 9.41 -17.83 -3.34
C ASN A 53 8.69 -18.86 -4.24
N GLY A 54 8.60 -18.58 -5.54
CA GLY A 54 7.94 -19.45 -6.54
C GLY A 54 6.41 -19.33 -6.61
N ALA A 55 5.76 -18.68 -5.63
CA ALA A 55 4.34 -18.36 -5.70
C ALA A 55 4.11 -17.07 -6.50
N HIS A 56 2.99 -17.00 -7.21
CA HIS A 56 2.63 -15.82 -8.00
C HIS A 56 1.13 -15.56 -8.00
N GLY A 57 0.75 -14.30 -8.16
CA GLY A 57 -0.65 -13.89 -8.20
C GLY A 57 -0.82 -12.39 -8.04
N LYS A 58 -2.07 -11.94 -8.00
CA LYS A 58 -2.42 -10.54 -7.79
C LYS A 58 -2.87 -10.30 -6.36
N ILE A 59 -2.48 -9.16 -5.82
CA ILE A 59 -3.04 -8.62 -4.58
C ILE A 59 -3.81 -7.33 -4.86
N ARG A 60 -4.79 -7.04 -4.01
CA ARG A 60 -5.62 -5.83 -4.01
C ARG A 60 -5.68 -5.30 -2.59
N VAL A 61 -5.48 -4.00 -2.44
CA VAL A 61 -5.50 -3.29 -1.16
C VAL A 61 -6.44 -2.10 -1.28
N GLU A 62 -7.40 -2.03 -0.38
CA GLU A 62 -8.35 -0.93 -0.29
C GLU A 62 -8.51 -0.48 1.16
N ASN A 63 -8.90 0.79 1.35
CA ASN A 63 -9.15 1.32 2.67
C ASN A 63 -10.57 0.98 3.13
N THR A 64 -10.70 0.54 4.39
CA THR A 64 -11.97 0.32 5.08
C THR A 64 -12.04 1.28 6.28
N PRO A 65 -12.43 2.56 6.07
CA PRO A 65 -12.36 3.59 7.11
C PRO A 65 -13.18 3.26 8.37
N LYS A 66 -14.31 2.56 8.20
CA LYS A 66 -15.16 2.12 9.32
C LYS A 66 -14.43 1.21 10.31
N HIS A 67 -13.43 0.47 9.83
CA HIS A 67 -12.65 -0.48 10.64
C HIS A 67 -11.25 0.07 10.98
N ASN A 68 -10.90 1.27 10.50
CA ASN A 68 -9.53 1.80 10.56
C ASN A 68 -8.50 0.78 10.06
N ALA A 69 -8.77 0.15 8.92
CA ALA A 69 -7.92 -0.91 8.39
C ALA A 69 -7.82 -0.84 6.86
N LEU A 70 -6.72 -1.38 6.33
CA LEU A 70 -6.60 -1.70 4.91
C LEU A 70 -6.99 -3.16 4.69
N THR A 71 -7.97 -3.42 3.84
CA THR A 71 -8.36 -4.78 3.45
C THR A 71 -7.44 -5.25 2.33
N VAL A 72 -6.73 -6.35 2.58
CA VAL A 72 -5.82 -7.00 1.62
C VAL A 72 -6.47 -8.27 1.12
N ALA A 73 -6.83 -8.30 -0.16
CA ALA A 73 -7.28 -9.50 -0.86
C ALA A 73 -6.14 -10.03 -1.75
N ALA A 74 -5.87 -11.33 -1.70
CA ALA A 74 -4.84 -11.98 -2.51
C ALA A 74 -5.37 -13.24 -3.19
N ALA A 75 -4.86 -13.54 -4.38
CA ALA A 75 -5.13 -14.81 -5.05
C ALA A 75 -4.69 -16.00 -4.16
N SER A 76 -5.48 -17.08 -4.09
CA SER A 76 -5.14 -18.27 -3.29
C SER A 76 -3.80 -18.91 -3.63
N SER A 77 -3.28 -18.71 -4.85
CA SER A 77 -1.93 -19.13 -5.24
C SER A 77 -0.81 -18.48 -4.41
N LEU A 78 -1.11 -17.36 -3.74
CA LEU A 78 -0.19 -16.67 -2.83
C LEU A 78 -0.32 -17.13 -1.38
N ALA A 79 -1.27 -18.01 -1.03
CA ALA A 79 -1.48 -18.47 0.34
C ALA A 79 -0.20 -18.96 1.06
N PRO A 80 0.70 -19.74 0.41
CA PRO A 80 1.93 -20.22 1.06
C PRO A 80 2.89 -19.10 1.50
N VAL A 81 2.84 -17.93 0.86
CA VAL A 81 3.74 -16.79 1.11
C VAL A 81 3.00 -15.57 1.65
N PHE A 82 1.70 -15.71 1.93
CA PHE A 82 0.84 -14.59 2.30
C PHE A 82 1.30 -13.88 3.59
N PRO A 83 1.79 -14.56 4.64
CA PRO A 83 2.35 -13.88 5.81
C PRO A 83 3.51 -12.92 5.46
N ASP A 84 4.38 -13.27 4.52
CA ASP A 84 5.49 -12.41 4.10
C ASP A 84 5.03 -11.25 3.22
N ILE A 85 3.99 -11.48 2.40
CA ILE A 85 3.30 -10.41 1.67
C ILE A 85 2.70 -9.41 2.65
N LEU A 86 2.00 -9.88 3.70
CA LEU A 86 1.42 -9.00 4.71
C LEU A 86 2.49 -8.17 5.41
N LYS A 87 3.64 -8.75 5.78
CA LYS A 87 4.78 -7.99 6.36
C LYS A 87 5.26 -6.89 5.41
N ARG A 88 5.44 -7.19 4.13
CA ARG A 88 5.85 -6.20 3.11
C ARG A 88 4.81 -5.09 2.96
N LEU A 89 3.52 -5.42 2.94
CA LEU A 89 2.44 -4.44 2.85
C LEU A 89 2.35 -3.56 4.10
N ARG A 90 2.57 -4.11 5.30
CA ARG A 90 2.60 -3.31 6.53
C ARG A 90 3.69 -2.23 6.49
N LEU A 91 4.87 -2.57 5.99
CA LEU A 91 5.98 -1.64 5.80
C LEU A 91 5.69 -0.65 4.66
N MET A 92 5.21 -1.13 3.52
CA MET A 92 4.90 -0.30 2.36
C MET A 92 3.83 0.76 2.66
N PHE A 93 2.78 0.37 3.40
CA PHE A 93 1.67 1.25 3.76
C PHE A 93 1.83 1.92 5.13
N ASP A 94 2.91 1.67 5.87
CA ASP A 94 3.22 2.31 7.15
C ASP A 94 2.04 2.25 8.15
N VAL A 95 1.32 1.11 8.18
CA VAL A 95 0.11 0.95 9.01
C VAL A 95 0.41 0.93 10.51
N ASP A 96 1.66 0.63 10.87
CA ASP A 96 2.16 0.60 12.25
C ASP A 96 2.48 1.99 12.83
N CYS A 97 2.43 3.03 11.99
CA CYS A 97 2.75 4.40 12.36
C CYS A 97 1.89 4.94 13.51
N ASN A 98 2.49 5.79 14.34
CA ASN A 98 1.75 6.63 15.27
C ASN A 98 1.62 8.04 14.64
N PRO A 99 0.50 8.35 13.95
CA PRO A 99 0.34 9.62 13.25
C PRO A 99 0.45 10.82 14.17
N ASP A 100 -0.09 10.73 15.39
CA ASP A 100 -0.13 11.85 16.32
C ASP A 100 1.27 12.19 16.80
N ALA A 101 2.08 11.17 17.14
CA ALA A 101 3.47 11.38 17.55
C ALA A 101 4.34 12.00 16.44
N VAL A 102 4.09 11.63 15.18
CA VAL A 102 4.78 12.22 14.01
C VAL A 102 4.32 13.66 13.80
N PHE A 103 3.01 13.89 13.79
CA PHE A 103 2.43 15.21 13.58
C PHE A 103 2.89 16.20 14.67
N GLU A 104 2.85 15.82 15.94
CA GLU A 104 3.28 16.70 17.04
C GLU A 104 4.73 17.17 16.91
N LYS A 105 5.61 16.32 16.38
CA LYS A 105 7.02 16.67 16.17
C LYS A 105 7.26 17.53 14.93
N LEU A 106 6.40 17.43 13.92
CA LEU A 106 6.61 18.05 12.60
C LEU A 106 5.64 19.19 12.29
N LYS A 107 4.60 19.42 13.11
CA LYS A 107 3.58 20.46 12.87
C LYS A 107 4.15 21.87 12.78
N PHE A 108 5.30 22.14 13.42
CA PHE A 108 6.00 23.43 13.32
C PHE A 108 6.41 23.75 11.87
N LEU A 109 6.56 22.74 11.00
CA LEU A 109 6.86 22.97 9.58
C LEU A 109 5.77 23.79 8.88
N ASN A 110 4.53 23.74 9.38
CA ASN A 110 3.42 24.52 8.83
C ASN A 110 3.59 26.03 9.05
N GLU A 111 4.49 26.46 9.94
CA GLU A 111 4.85 27.88 10.11
C GLU A 111 5.64 28.43 8.90
N PHE A 112 6.37 27.56 8.18
CA PHE A 112 7.15 27.95 6.99
C PHE A 112 6.33 27.89 5.70
N ARG A 113 5.44 26.92 5.59
CA ARG A 113 4.50 26.79 4.48
C ARG A 113 3.30 25.98 4.95
N PRO A 114 2.07 26.47 4.74
CA PRO A 114 0.86 25.71 5.06
C PRO A 114 0.89 24.30 4.45
N ASP A 115 0.31 23.35 5.19
CA ASP A 115 0.12 21.95 4.77
C ASP A 115 1.41 21.14 4.48
N LEU A 116 2.58 21.61 4.94
CA LEU A 116 3.81 20.81 4.90
C LEU A 116 3.74 19.56 5.81
N CYS A 117 3.01 19.65 6.91
CA CYS A 117 2.73 18.56 7.81
C CYS A 117 1.21 18.41 7.97
N VAL A 118 0.65 17.37 7.33
CA VAL A 118 -0.77 17.02 7.43
C VAL A 118 -0.93 15.80 8.34
N ALA A 119 -1.85 15.86 9.29
CA ALA A 119 -2.14 14.74 10.18
C ALA A 119 -2.53 13.48 9.38
N GLY A 120 -1.95 12.34 9.75
CA GLY A 120 -2.19 11.07 9.07
C GLY A 120 -1.39 10.85 7.78
N THR A 121 -0.46 11.75 7.44
CA THR A 121 0.55 11.51 6.41
C THR A 121 1.36 10.26 6.76
N ARG A 122 1.66 9.43 5.75
CA ARG A 122 2.39 8.18 5.89
C ARG A 122 3.68 8.20 5.11
N SER A 123 4.70 7.52 5.62
CA SER A 123 5.92 7.26 4.87
C SER A 123 5.68 6.06 3.96
N VAL A 124 5.28 6.30 2.70
CA VAL A 124 5.04 5.21 1.76
C VAL A 124 6.36 4.52 1.42
N GLY A 125 6.48 3.27 1.88
CA GLY A 125 7.68 2.46 1.71
C GLY A 125 7.69 1.70 0.38
N CYS A 126 8.45 0.61 0.36
CA CYS A 126 8.55 -0.28 -0.79
C CYS A 126 7.96 -1.66 -0.50
N PHE A 127 7.46 -2.32 -1.56
CA PHE A 127 7.09 -3.74 -1.49
C PHE A 127 8.30 -4.67 -1.53
N ASP A 128 9.32 -4.28 -2.30
CA ASP A 128 10.57 -5.02 -2.47
C ASP A 128 11.75 -4.04 -2.60
N ALA A 129 12.78 -4.26 -1.77
CA ALA A 129 13.93 -3.37 -1.69
C ALA A 129 14.82 -3.45 -2.94
N PHE A 130 14.95 -4.62 -3.55
CA PHE A 130 15.70 -4.79 -4.79
C PHE A 130 15.00 -4.08 -5.95
N GLU A 131 13.69 -4.29 -6.10
CA GLU A 131 12.86 -3.58 -7.10
C GLU A 131 12.99 -2.05 -6.95
N THR A 132 12.96 -1.57 -5.71
CA THR A 132 13.09 -0.14 -5.40
C THR A 132 14.48 0.41 -5.70
N ALA A 133 15.53 -0.35 -5.38
CA ALA A 133 16.90 0.04 -5.71
C ALA A 133 17.10 0.15 -7.23
N VAL A 134 16.59 -0.82 -8.00
CA VAL A 134 16.63 -0.78 -9.47
C VAL A 134 15.88 0.46 -10.00
N ARG A 135 14.66 0.73 -9.52
CA ARG A 135 13.91 1.94 -9.88
C ARG A 135 14.66 3.22 -9.55
N THR A 136 15.30 3.28 -8.38
CA THR A 136 16.05 4.47 -7.96
C THR A 136 17.25 4.75 -8.87
N VAL A 137 17.93 3.70 -9.34
CA VAL A 137 19.06 3.84 -10.28
C VAL A 137 18.59 4.24 -11.67
N LEU A 138 17.45 3.73 -12.13
CA LEU A 138 16.93 3.99 -13.48
C LEU A 138 16.19 5.33 -13.60
N GLY A 139 15.73 5.91 -12.50
CA GLY A 139 14.89 7.12 -12.48
C GLY A 139 13.43 6.84 -12.84
#